data_AF-A0A1T4XZD4-F1
#
_entry.id   AF-A0A1T4XZD4-F1
#
_cell.length_a   1.000
_cell.length_b   1.000
_cell.length_c   1.000
_cell.angle_alpha   90.00
_cell.angle_beta   90.00
_cell.angle_gamma   90.00
#
_symmetry.space_group_name_H-M   'P 1'
#
loop_
_entity.id
_entity.type
_entity.pdbx_description
1 polymer ?
#
loop_
_entity_poly.entity_id
_entity_poly.type
_entity_poly.pdbx_seq_one_letter_code
_entity_poly.pdbx_strand_id
1 'polypeptide(L)'
;MNYQGPYYKNRNDNTYMKKLSTQLLAVLIIMLLLLILKFVNNDITSKLSSKVKESFYKDYTKETVEIFNNFAPNTKEVFNKLISKKSEFMIDSMPVYGSIINSTDKDNSYSIKIKTTEKAEVKAVYDGRVERVENDEETGISIIINHGNGFESRYGFLSDIKVSEGEDVTKGSIIGLSGKDKNSENCIIFALLKNGEPVNVEEYLKK
;
A
#
# COMPACT_ATOMS: atom_id res chain seq x y z
N MET A 1 72.10 3.91 36.27
CA MET A 1 71.05 2.90 35.95
C MET A 1 70.13 3.52 34.91
N ASN A 2 70.25 3.12 33.65
CA ASN A 2 69.39 3.62 32.57
C ASN A 2 68.20 2.67 32.42
N TYR A 3 67.00 3.16 32.75
CA TYR A 3 65.76 2.41 32.57
C TYR A 3 65.23 2.70 31.16
N GLN A 4 65.25 1.70 30.27
CA GLN A 4 64.53 1.77 28.99
C GLN A 4 63.11 1.24 29.23
N GLY A 5 62.12 2.13 29.14
CA GLY A 5 60.70 1.75 29.21
C GLY A 5 60.26 0.91 28.01
N PRO A 6 59.19 0.11 28.14
CA PRO A 6 58.75 -0.79 27.09
C PRO A 6 58.29 -0.01 25.86
N TYR A 7 58.84 -0.39 24.69
CA TYR A 7 58.40 0.09 23.39
C TYR A 7 56.93 -0.29 23.16
N TYR A 8 56.03 0.69 23.25
CA TYR A 8 54.64 0.54 22.82
C TYR A 8 54.60 0.41 21.29
N LYS A 9 54.45 -0.84 20.82
CA LYS A 9 54.22 -1.14 19.41
C LYS A 9 52.82 -0.66 19.04
N ASN A 10 52.75 0.49 18.35
CA ASN A 10 51.54 1.03 17.76
C ASN A 10 50.96 -0.01 16.79
N ARG A 11 49.97 -0.80 17.24
CA ARG A 11 49.22 -1.69 16.35
C ARG A 11 48.44 -0.77 15.41
N ASN A 12 48.60 -0.97 14.10
CA ASN A 12 47.93 -0.19 13.07
C ASN A 12 46.40 -0.34 13.14
N ASP A 13 45.77 0.39 14.06
CA ASP A 13 44.31 0.57 14.17
C ASP A 13 43.72 1.22 12.91
N ASN A 14 44.60 1.82 12.08
CA ASN A 14 44.29 2.32 10.75
C ASN A 14 43.60 1.28 9.85
N THR A 15 43.92 -0.01 9.95
CA THR A 15 43.34 -1.01 9.04
C THR A 15 41.89 -1.32 9.41
N TYR A 16 41.61 -1.49 10.71
CA TYR A 16 40.25 -1.73 11.19
C TYR A 16 39.36 -0.50 11.00
N MET A 17 39.86 0.68 11.38
CA MET A 17 39.11 1.92 11.25
C MET A 17 38.86 2.30 9.79
N LYS A 18 39.79 2.01 8.87
CA LYS A 18 39.55 2.16 7.42
C LYS A 18 38.47 1.20 6.94
N LYS A 19 38.51 -0.07 7.36
CA LYS A 19 37.48 -1.05 6.97
C LYS A 19 36.09 -0.64 7.47
N LEU A 20 35.98 -0.24 8.73
CA LEU A 20 34.74 0.25 9.32
C LEU A 20 34.24 1.52 8.61
N SER A 21 35.13 2.46 8.32
CA SER A 21 34.81 3.68 7.57
C SER A 21 34.30 3.37 6.16
N THR A 22 34.94 2.45 5.44
CA THR A 22 34.48 2.03 4.10
C THR A 22 33.12 1.33 4.14
N GLN A 23 32.83 0.55 5.19
CA GLN A 23 31.54 -0.10 5.37
C GLN A 23 30.44 0.92 5.68
N LEU A 24 30.70 1.88 6.56
CA LEU A 24 29.75 2.96 6.87
C LEU A 24 29.47 3.84 5.65
N LEU A 25 30.48 4.13 4.83
CA LEU A 25 30.31 4.88 3.59
C LEU A 25 29.43 4.11 2.60
N ALA A 26 29.64 2.80 2.44
CA ALA A 26 28.82 1.97 1.57
C ALA A 26 27.34 1.95 2.01
N VAL A 27 27.08 1.83 3.32
CA VAL A 27 25.72 1.91 3.89
C VAL A 27 25.10 3.27 3.61
N LEU A 28 25.86 4.35 3.78
CA LEU A 28 25.39 5.72 3.57
C LEU A 28 25.07 6.00 2.10
N ILE A 29 25.87 5.47 1.18
CA ILE A 29 25.61 5.52 -0.27
C ILE A 29 24.35 4.74 -0.62
N ILE A 30 24.15 3.55 -0.05
CA ILE A 30 22.92 2.77 -0.23
C ILE A 30 21.70 3.54 0.29
N MET A 31 21.80 4.17 1.47
CA MET A 31 20.72 4.99 2.01
C MET A 31 20.41 6.20 1.12
N LEU A 32 21.43 6.89 0.61
CA LEU A 32 21.24 8.01 -0.33
C LEU A 32 20.62 7.55 -1.64
N LEU A 33 21.05 6.41 -2.17
CA LEU A 33 20.46 5.80 -3.36
C LEU A 33 18.96 5.51 -3.13
N LEU A 34 18.60 4.95 -1.97
CA LEU A 34 17.20 4.70 -1.60
C LEU A 34 16.39 5.98 -1.46
N LEU A 35 16.98 7.06 -0.93
CA LEU A 35 16.33 8.37 -0.85
C LEU A 35 16.12 9.00 -2.23
N ILE A 36 17.09 8.85 -3.14
CA ILE A 36 16.99 9.32 -4.53
C ILE A 36 15.93 8.51 -5.28
N LEU A 37 15.89 7.18 -5.09
CA LEU A 37 14.84 6.32 -5.66
C LEU A 37 13.44 6.73 -5.20
N LYS A 38 13.30 7.19 -3.94
CA LYS A 38 12.03 7.75 -3.43
C LYS A 38 11.65 9.07 -4.13
N PHE A 39 12.60 9.80 -4.68
CA PHE A 39 12.40 11.09 -5.32
C PHE A 39 12.13 10.99 -6.84
N VAL A 40 12.38 9.82 -7.45
CA VAL A 40 12.12 9.57 -8.88
C VAL A 40 10.78 8.85 -9.07
N ASN A 41 9.91 9.41 -9.93
CA ASN A 41 8.49 9.09 -10.13
C ASN A 41 8.13 7.60 -10.42
N ASN A 42 6.82 7.33 -10.30
CA ASN A 42 6.20 6.21 -9.58
C ASN A 42 6.16 4.80 -10.21
N ASP A 43 6.48 4.58 -11.49
CA ASP A 43 6.25 3.26 -12.13
C ASP A 43 7.36 2.22 -11.91
N ILE A 44 8.62 2.65 -11.94
CA ILE A 44 9.77 1.76 -11.70
C ILE A 44 9.95 1.57 -10.19
N THR A 45 9.78 2.64 -9.43
CA THR A 45 9.92 2.65 -7.97
C THR A 45 8.89 1.74 -7.29
N SER A 46 7.65 1.66 -7.79
CA SER A 46 6.62 0.79 -7.21
C SER A 46 6.87 -0.69 -7.48
N LYS A 47 7.25 -1.07 -8.72
CA LYS A 47 7.60 -2.46 -9.11
C LYS A 47 8.91 -2.93 -8.50
N LEU A 48 9.92 -2.06 -8.39
CA LEU A 48 11.17 -2.36 -7.71
C LEU A 48 10.97 -2.39 -6.19
N SER A 49 10.18 -1.48 -5.63
CA SER A 49 9.85 -1.49 -4.20
C SER A 49 9.06 -2.73 -3.82
N SER A 50 8.13 -3.22 -4.64
CA SER A 50 7.40 -4.46 -4.34
C SER A 50 8.31 -5.68 -4.38
N LYS A 51 9.21 -5.79 -5.36
CA LYS A 51 10.15 -6.90 -5.49
C LYS A 51 11.25 -6.88 -4.43
N VAL A 52 11.82 -5.71 -4.15
CA VAL A 52 12.71 -5.50 -2.99
C VAL A 52 11.94 -5.79 -1.71
N LYS A 53 10.65 -5.44 -1.63
CA LYS A 53 9.89 -5.69 -0.42
C LYS A 53 9.68 -7.18 -0.16
N GLU A 54 9.35 -7.91 -1.21
CA GLU A 54 9.12 -9.34 -1.19
C GLU A 54 10.41 -10.13 -0.92
N SER A 55 11.53 -9.71 -1.51
CA SER A 55 12.83 -10.36 -1.32
C SER A 55 13.55 -9.97 -0.02
N PHE A 56 13.35 -8.76 0.52
CA PHE A 56 14.04 -8.31 1.74
C PHE A 56 13.17 -8.33 3.00
N TYR A 57 11.90 -7.86 2.96
CA TYR A 57 11.09 -7.81 4.19
C TYR A 57 10.49 -9.17 4.58
N LYS A 58 10.30 -10.12 3.65
CA LYS A 58 9.78 -11.44 4.00
C LYS A 58 10.74 -12.21 4.91
N ASP A 59 12.04 -12.04 4.71
CA ASP A 59 13.10 -12.69 5.51
C ASP A 59 13.52 -11.84 6.72
N TYR A 60 13.56 -10.50 6.60
CA TYR A 60 13.87 -9.64 7.77
C TYR A 60 12.76 -9.67 8.84
N THR A 61 11.48 -9.64 8.47
CA THR A 61 10.43 -9.25 9.44
C THR A 61 10.22 -10.18 10.63
N LYS A 62 10.60 -11.46 10.58
CA LYS A 62 10.46 -12.35 11.74
C LYS A 62 11.72 -12.34 12.62
N GLU A 63 12.86 -12.67 12.04
CA GLU A 63 14.11 -12.83 12.81
C GLU A 63 14.75 -11.48 13.18
N THR A 64 14.59 -10.50 12.30
CA THR A 64 15.28 -9.22 12.43
C THR A 64 14.53 -8.23 13.33
N VAL A 65 13.22 -8.37 13.47
CA VAL A 65 12.43 -7.60 14.46
C VAL A 65 12.80 -8.03 15.87
N GLU A 66 13.04 -9.32 16.09
CA GLU A 66 13.48 -9.83 17.40
C GLU A 66 14.90 -9.38 17.74
N ILE A 67 15.84 -9.47 16.79
CA ILE A 67 17.21 -8.96 16.94
C ILE A 67 17.22 -7.44 17.18
N PHE A 68 16.41 -6.67 16.45
CA PHE A 68 16.31 -5.22 16.62
C PHE A 68 15.68 -4.83 17.95
N ASN A 69 14.63 -5.54 18.38
CA ASN A 69 13.99 -5.33 19.68
C ASN A 69 14.94 -5.65 20.84
N ASN A 70 15.83 -6.63 20.68
CA ASN A 70 16.87 -6.95 21.66
C ASN A 70 18.00 -5.91 21.67
N PHE A 71 18.34 -5.34 20.52
CA PHE A 71 19.40 -4.34 20.39
C PHE A 71 18.98 -2.96 20.92
N ALA A 72 17.71 -2.57 20.73
CA ALA A 72 17.22 -1.25 21.12
C ALA A 72 15.77 -1.33 21.65
N PRO A 73 15.55 -1.89 22.86
CA PRO A 73 14.21 -2.20 23.38
C PRO A 73 13.29 -0.98 23.49
N ASN A 74 13.86 0.19 23.78
CA ASN A 74 13.12 1.46 23.93
C ASN A 74 12.78 2.12 22.58
N THR A 75 13.32 1.62 21.47
CA THR A 75 12.99 2.12 20.13
C THR A 75 11.80 1.41 19.52
N LYS A 76 11.37 0.26 20.08
CA LYS A 76 10.18 -0.47 19.63
C LYS A 76 8.95 0.42 19.58
N GLU A 77 8.74 1.25 20.61
CA GLU A 77 7.59 2.16 20.66
C GLU A 77 7.70 3.27 19.60
N VAL A 78 8.88 3.86 19.42
CA VAL A 78 9.13 4.91 18.41
C VAL A 78 9.05 4.35 16.99
N PHE A 79 9.61 3.17 16.76
CA PHE A 79 9.60 2.45 15.49
C PHE A 79 8.19 1.98 15.15
N ASN A 80 7.46 1.39 16.11
CA ASN A 80 6.06 1.06 15.94
C ASN A 80 5.23 2.31 15.66
N LYS A 81 5.52 3.45 16.31
CA LYS A 81 4.88 4.74 16.04
C LYS A 81 5.24 5.31 14.67
N LEU A 82 6.43 5.04 14.13
CA LEU A 82 6.86 5.49 12.79
C LEU A 82 6.30 4.58 11.68
N ILE A 83 6.19 3.27 11.93
CA ILE A 83 5.57 2.30 11.03
C ILE A 83 4.05 2.44 11.04
N SER A 84 3.42 2.64 12.21
CA SER A 84 1.98 2.85 12.34
C SER A 84 1.52 4.22 11.85
N LYS A 85 2.44 5.19 11.71
CA LYS A 85 2.16 6.50 11.09
C LYS A 85 2.11 6.44 9.56
N LYS A 86 2.33 5.27 8.95
CA LYS A 86 1.97 5.05 7.55
C LYS A 86 0.44 5.04 7.48
N SER A 87 -0.14 6.11 6.92
CA SER A 87 -1.58 6.35 6.85
C SER A 87 -2.34 5.06 6.61
N GLU A 88 -3.11 4.65 7.61
CA GLU A 88 -4.06 3.56 7.47
C GLU A 88 -4.96 3.89 6.28
N PHE A 89 -5.13 2.95 5.36
CA PHE A 89 -6.01 3.16 4.22
C PHE A 89 -7.41 3.40 4.80
N MET A 90 -7.95 4.59 4.59
CA MET A 90 -9.25 4.98 5.10
C MET A 90 -10.04 5.62 3.99
N ILE A 91 -11.26 5.16 3.83
CA ILE A 91 -12.26 5.68 2.91
C ILE A 91 -12.93 6.84 3.62
N ASP A 92 -12.58 8.06 3.23
CA ASP A 92 -13.18 9.29 3.75
C ASP A 92 -14.56 9.58 3.12
N SER A 93 -14.88 8.96 1.99
CA SER A 93 -16.10 9.25 1.23
C SER A 93 -16.54 8.03 0.43
N MET A 94 -17.85 7.77 0.44
CA MET A 94 -18.44 6.68 -0.35
C MET A 94 -18.21 6.88 -1.86
N PRO A 95 -18.09 5.79 -2.62
CA PRO A 95 -17.86 5.86 -4.07
C PRO A 95 -19.03 6.48 -4.83
N VAL A 96 -20.24 6.43 -4.29
CA VAL A 96 -21.44 7.06 -4.87
C VAL A 96 -22.35 7.54 -3.74
N TYR A 97 -23.11 8.61 -3.99
CA TYR A 97 -24.17 9.04 -3.08
C TYR A 97 -25.34 8.05 -3.11
N GLY A 98 -25.76 7.56 -1.94
CA GLY A 98 -26.80 6.55 -1.87
C GLY A 98 -26.90 5.89 -0.50
N SER A 99 -27.68 4.81 -0.44
CA SER A 99 -27.87 4.01 0.77
C SER A 99 -27.32 2.61 0.56
N ILE A 100 -26.57 2.10 1.54
CA ILE A 100 -26.16 0.70 1.56
C ILE A 100 -27.42 -0.14 1.79
N ILE A 101 -27.72 -1.06 0.87
CA ILE A 101 -28.98 -1.83 0.89
C ILE A 101 -28.78 -3.33 1.11
N ASN A 102 -27.59 -3.86 0.87
CA ASN A 102 -27.20 -5.23 1.22
C ASN A 102 -25.67 -5.31 1.38
N SER A 103 -25.19 -5.95 2.44
CA SER A 103 -23.88 -6.62 2.44
C SER A 103 -24.11 -8.01 1.87
N THR A 104 -23.43 -8.40 0.81
CA THR A 104 -23.66 -9.73 0.21
C THR A 104 -22.88 -10.77 1.03
N ASP A 105 -23.40 -11.12 2.21
CA ASP A 105 -22.77 -12.06 3.15
C ASP A 105 -22.88 -13.53 2.70
N LYS A 106 -23.63 -13.83 1.62
CA LYS A 106 -23.87 -15.22 1.21
C LYS A 106 -22.63 -15.94 0.66
N ASP A 107 -21.62 -15.22 0.17
CA ASP A 107 -20.42 -15.80 -0.45
C ASP A 107 -19.09 -15.30 0.16
N ASN A 108 -19.12 -14.69 1.36
CA ASN A 108 -17.91 -14.19 2.02
C ASN A 108 -17.14 -13.11 1.20
N SER A 109 -17.83 -12.44 0.27
CA SER A 109 -17.20 -11.54 -0.72
C SER A 109 -16.93 -10.12 -0.19
N TYR A 110 -17.38 -9.80 1.03
CA TYR A 110 -17.25 -8.50 1.71
C TYR A 110 -17.58 -7.27 0.83
N SER A 111 -18.48 -7.46 -0.14
CA SER A 111 -18.95 -6.41 -1.02
C SER A 111 -20.22 -5.76 -0.49
N ILE A 112 -20.29 -4.44 -0.60
CA ILE A 112 -21.48 -3.65 -0.26
C ILE A 112 -22.22 -3.26 -1.54
N LYS A 113 -23.55 -3.40 -1.53
CA LYS A 113 -24.42 -2.88 -2.58
C LYS A 113 -24.96 -1.52 -2.15
N ILE A 114 -24.74 -0.51 -2.99
CA ILE A 114 -25.14 0.87 -2.72
C ILE A 114 -26.23 1.25 -3.72
N LYS A 115 -27.47 1.42 -3.22
CA LYS A 115 -28.59 1.93 -4.00
C LYS A 115 -28.41 3.41 -4.26
N THR A 116 -28.58 3.82 -5.51
CA THR A 116 -28.37 5.21 -5.93
C THR A 116 -29.36 5.60 -7.03
N THR A 117 -29.24 6.81 -7.54
CA THR A 117 -30.04 7.28 -8.69
C THR A 117 -29.47 6.75 -10.00
N GLU A 118 -30.28 6.75 -11.05
CA GLU A 118 -29.84 6.38 -12.40
C GLU A 118 -28.68 7.26 -12.86
N LYS A 119 -27.63 6.63 -13.43
CA LYS A 119 -26.44 7.31 -13.97
C LYS A 119 -25.76 8.28 -12.99
N ALA A 120 -25.79 7.96 -11.69
CA ALA A 120 -25.05 8.70 -10.67
C ALA A 120 -23.54 8.59 -10.92
N GLU A 121 -22.81 9.66 -10.64
CA GLU A 121 -21.34 9.66 -10.74
C GLU A 121 -20.73 8.71 -9.71
N VAL A 122 -19.94 7.76 -10.18
CA VAL A 122 -19.13 6.87 -9.35
C VAL A 122 -17.71 7.41 -9.29
N LYS A 123 -17.17 7.52 -8.08
CA LYS A 123 -15.90 8.19 -7.79
C LYS A 123 -14.89 7.24 -7.15
N ALA A 124 -13.61 7.46 -7.46
CA ALA A 124 -12.52 6.75 -6.82
C ALA A 124 -12.49 7.08 -5.31
N VAL A 125 -12.41 6.07 -4.45
CA VAL A 125 -12.43 6.25 -2.98
C VAL A 125 -11.06 6.65 -2.42
N TYR A 126 -10.02 6.41 -3.21
CA TYR A 126 -8.64 6.69 -2.88
C TYR A 126 -7.81 6.89 -4.15
N ASP A 127 -6.64 7.50 -4.02
CA ASP A 127 -5.68 7.62 -5.12
C ASP A 127 -5.23 6.23 -5.58
N GLY A 128 -5.06 6.02 -6.88
CA GLY A 128 -4.63 4.73 -7.40
C GLY A 128 -4.48 4.70 -8.90
N ARG A 129 -4.25 3.50 -9.42
CA ARG A 129 -4.13 3.24 -10.86
C ARG A 129 -5.19 2.24 -11.27
N VAL A 130 -5.91 2.52 -12.34
CA VAL A 130 -6.87 1.58 -12.94
C VAL A 130 -6.09 0.36 -13.41
N GLU A 131 -6.30 -0.78 -12.76
CA GLU A 131 -5.58 -2.01 -13.08
C GLU A 131 -6.24 -2.72 -14.26
N ARG A 132 -7.58 -2.84 -14.20
CA ARG A 132 -8.38 -3.57 -15.18
C ARG A 132 -9.80 -2.98 -15.29
N VAL A 133 -10.39 -3.16 -16.47
CA VAL A 133 -11.81 -3.00 -16.75
C VAL A 133 -12.36 -4.36 -17.16
N GLU A 134 -13.37 -4.83 -16.45
CA GLU A 134 -13.93 -6.16 -16.63
C GLU A 134 -15.43 -6.08 -16.93
N ASN A 135 -15.96 -7.11 -17.59
CA ASN A 135 -17.40 -7.28 -17.77
C ASN A 135 -17.74 -8.76 -17.62
N ASP A 136 -18.34 -9.12 -16.49
CA ASP A 136 -18.70 -10.49 -16.18
C ASP A 136 -20.17 -10.61 -15.72
N GLU A 137 -20.68 -11.83 -15.70
CA GLU A 137 -22.09 -12.08 -15.36
C GLU A 137 -22.44 -11.76 -13.91
N GLU A 138 -21.48 -11.79 -12.98
CA GLU A 138 -21.70 -11.58 -11.55
C GLU A 138 -21.74 -10.08 -11.21
N THR A 139 -20.73 -9.34 -11.67
CA THR A 139 -20.52 -7.92 -11.31
C THR A 139 -20.87 -6.94 -12.42
N GLY A 140 -21.18 -7.42 -13.63
CA GLY A 140 -21.42 -6.57 -14.79
C GLY A 140 -20.16 -5.81 -15.20
N ILE A 141 -20.32 -4.62 -15.75
CA ILE A 141 -19.19 -3.74 -16.08
C ILE A 141 -18.56 -3.25 -14.77
N SER A 142 -17.27 -3.51 -14.63
CA SER A 142 -16.51 -3.27 -13.42
C SER A 142 -15.17 -2.56 -13.68
N ILE A 143 -14.77 -1.70 -12.75
CA ILE A 143 -13.46 -1.06 -12.71
C ILE A 143 -12.71 -1.54 -11.47
N ILE A 144 -11.44 -1.92 -11.64
CA ILE A 144 -10.55 -2.34 -10.56
C ILE A 144 -9.42 -1.31 -10.42
N ILE A 145 -9.22 -0.77 -9.22
CA ILE A 145 -8.24 0.27 -8.94
C ILE A 145 -7.26 -0.20 -7.88
N ASN A 146 -5.97 -0.20 -8.23
CA ASN A 146 -4.88 -0.54 -7.32
C ASN A 146 -4.40 0.72 -6.58
N HIS A 147 -4.50 0.71 -5.25
CA HIS A 147 -4.13 1.84 -4.40
C HIS A 147 -2.72 1.69 -3.79
N GLY A 148 -2.00 0.63 -4.16
CA GLY A 148 -0.72 0.28 -3.59
C GLY A 148 -0.82 -0.29 -2.18
N ASN A 149 0.32 -0.71 -1.64
CA ASN A 149 0.40 -1.38 -0.33
C ASN A 149 -0.53 -2.59 -0.19
N GLY A 150 -0.92 -3.22 -1.29
CA GLY A 150 -1.85 -4.36 -1.32
C GLY A 150 -3.32 -4.00 -1.21
N PHE A 151 -3.71 -2.72 -1.26
CA PHE A 151 -5.12 -2.34 -1.33
C PHE A 151 -5.60 -2.24 -2.77
N GLU A 152 -6.78 -2.80 -3.03
CA GLU A 152 -7.49 -2.74 -4.31
C GLU A 152 -8.96 -2.44 -4.03
N SER A 153 -9.58 -1.58 -4.83
CA SER A 153 -11.03 -1.40 -4.80
C SER A 153 -11.67 -1.82 -6.13
N ARG A 154 -12.90 -2.32 -6.05
CA ARG A 154 -13.70 -2.75 -7.20
C ARG A 154 -15.03 -2.03 -7.23
N TYR A 155 -15.42 -1.59 -8.42
CA TYR A 155 -16.64 -0.82 -8.68
C TYR A 155 -17.41 -1.53 -9.79
N GLY A 156 -18.47 -2.25 -9.44
CA GLY A 156 -19.29 -2.99 -10.41
C GLY A 156 -20.71 -2.45 -10.57
N PHE A 157 -21.46 -3.08 -11.47
CA PHE A 157 -22.75 -2.62 -11.99
C PHE A 157 -22.69 -1.20 -12.57
N LEU A 158 -21.60 -0.88 -13.28
CA LEU A 158 -21.48 0.40 -13.97
C LEU A 158 -22.29 0.37 -15.29
N SER A 159 -22.84 1.51 -15.68
CA SER A 159 -23.46 1.70 -17.00
C SER A 159 -22.53 2.33 -18.02
N ASP A 160 -21.48 3.01 -17.56
CA ASP A 160 -20.53 3.72 -18.38
C ASP A 160 -19.18 3.85 -17.66
N ILE A 161 -18.10 3.89 -18.43
CA ILE A 161 -16.72 3.96 -17.94
C ILE A 161 -16.12 5.29 -18.38
N LYS A 162 -15.50 6.02 -17.44
CA LYS A 162 -14.91 7.34 -17.67
C LYS A 162 -13.38 7.36 -17.61
N VAL A 163 -12.75 6.20 -17.39
CA VAL A 163 -11.30 6.04 -17.26
C VAL A 163 -10.81 4.86 -18.10
N SER A 164 -9.51 4.82 -18.38
CA SER A 164 -8.88 3.74 -19.16
C SER A 164 -8.01 2.83 -18.29
N GLU A 165 -7.78 1.59 -18.72
CA GLU A 165 -6.78 0.73 -18.08
C GLU A 165 -5.41 1.39 -18.07
N GLY A 166 -4.77 1.37 -16.90
CA GLY A 166 -3.50 2.02 -16.64
C GLY A 166 -3.55 3.53 -16.43
N GLU A 167 -4.73 4.13 -16.38
CA GLU A 167 -4.89 5.53 -15.99
C GLU A 167 -4.67 5.70 -14.48
N ASP A 168 -3.96 6.76 -14.09
CA ASP A 168 -3.85 7.17 -12.68
C ASP A 168 -5.05 8.04 -12.31
N VAL A 169 -5.70 7.73 -11.19
CA VAL A 169 -6.84 8.48 -10.66
C VAL A 169 -6.52 9.03 -9.28
N THR A 170 -7.05 10.22 -9.00
CA THR A 170 -7.05 10.80 -7.66
C THR A 170 -8.36 10.49 -6.94
N LYS A 171 -8.33 10.45 -5.61
CA LYS A 171 -9.54 10.34 -4.78
C LYS A 171 -10.57 11.39 -5.21
N GLY A 172 -11.80 10.94 -5.43
CA GLY A 172 -12.92 11.78 -5.86
C GLY A 172 -13.04 11.96 -7.38
N SER A 173 -12.08 11.49 -8.19
CA SER A 173 -12.21 11.48 -9.64
C SER A 173 -13.39 10.62 -10.08
N ILE A 174 -14.16 11.10 -11.05
CA ILE A 174 -15.26 10.34 -11.65
C ILE A 174 -14.65 9.23 -12.51
N ILE A 175 -14.98 7.99 -12.19
CA ILE A 175 -14.46 6.80 -12.89
C ILE A 175 -15.52 6.13 -13.75
N GLY A 176 -16.79 6.37 -13.49
CA GLY A 176 -17.90 5.73 -14.19
C GLY A 176 -19.24 6.31 -13.78
N LEU A 177 -20.30 5.74 -14.35
CA LEU A 177 -21.69 6.03 -13.99
C LEU A 177 -22.36 4.78 -13.43
N SER A 178 -23.21 4.95 -12.42
CA SER A 178 -23.99 3.85 -11.86
C SER A 178 -24.91 3.22 -12.91
N GLY A 179 -25.07 1.91 -12.84
CA GLY A 179 -25.96 1.14 -13.69
C GLY A 179 -27.06 0.50 -12.87
N LYS A 180 -27.44 -0.70 -13.31
CA LYS A 180 -28.50 -1.50 -12.69
C LYS A 180 -27.98 -2.90 -12.38
N ASP A 181 -28.44 -3.47 -11.28
CA ASP A 181 -28.21 -4.90 -11.04
C ASP A 181 -29.13 -5.79 -11.88
N LYS A 182 -29.02 -7.11 -11.68
CA LYS A 182 -29.83 -8.13 -12.37
C LYS A 182 -31.34 -7.97 -12.15
N ASN A 183 -31.76 -7.29 -11.09
CA ASN A 183 -33.16 -7.02 -10.77
C ASN A 183 -33.64 -5.65 -11.27
N SER A 184 -32.84 -4.99 -12.13
CA SER A 184 -33.11 -3.65 -12.66
C SER A 184 -33.14 -2.54 -11.59
N GLU A 185 -32.52 -2.75 -10.42
CA GLU A 185 -32.38 -1.73 -9.39
C GLU A 185 -31.16 -0.85 -9.67
N ASN A 186 -31.32 0.49 -9.63
CA ASN A 186 -30.20 1.41 -9.79
C ASN A 186 -29.26 1.33 -8.57
N CYS A 187 -28.10 0.71 -8.76
CA CYS A 187 -27.12 0.50 -7.71
C CYS A 187 -25.73 0.26 -8.28
N ILE A 188 -24.73 0.31 -7.41
CA ILE A 188 -23.40 -0.24 -7.68
C ILE A 188 -23.07 -1.32 -6.65
N ILE A 189 -22.14 -2.20 -7.00
CA ILE A 189 -21.44 -3.06 -6.04
C ILE A 189 -20.04 -2.51 -5.80
N PHE A 190 -19.64 -2.42 -4.54
CA PHE A 190 -18.32 -1.93 -4.14
C PHE A 190 -17.65 -2.97 -3.24
N ALA A 191 -16.38 -3.27 -3.50
CA ALA A 191 -15.58 -4.16 -2.68
C ALA A 191 -14.19 -3.57 -2.44
N LEU A 192 -13.61 -3.93 -1.30
CA LEU A 192 -12.22 -3.63 -0.96
C LEU A 192 -11.48 -4.94 -0.73
N LEU A 193 -10.27 -5.02 -1.27
CA LEU A 193 -9.37 -6.15 -1.08
C LEU A 193 -8.08 -5.69 -0.42
N LYS A 194 -7.52 -6.57 0.42
CA LYS A 194 -6.21 -6.42 1.03
C LYS A 194 -5.36 -7.65 0.75
N ASN A 195 -4.27 -7.44 0.01
CA ASN A 195 -3.34 -8.49 -0.42
C ASN A 195 -4.04 -9.62 -1.21
N GLY A 196 -5.06 -9.27 -2.00
CA GLY A 196 -5.83 -10.22 -2.80
C GLY A 196 -7.05 -10.83 -2.09
N GLU A 197 -7.20 -10.63 -0.79
CA GLU A 197 -8.33 -11.14 -0.01
C GLU A 197 -9.39 -10.04 0.19
N PRO A 198 -10.69 -10.32 -0.03
CA PRO A 198 -11.75 -9.37 0.30
C PRO A 198 -11.79 -9.03 1.80
N VAL A 199 -12.02 -7.76 2.13
CA VAL A 199 -12.08 -7.28 3.51
C VAL A 199 -13.36 -6.49 3.76
N ASN A 200 -13.84 -6.50 5.00
CA ASN A 200 -15.03 -5.73 5.39
C ASN A 200 -14.80 -4.22 5.18
N VAL A 201 -15.53 -3.63 4.23
CA VAL A 201 -15.44 -2.21 3.89
C VAL A 201 -15.69 -1.31 5.10
N GLU A 202 -16.58 -1.69 6.01
CA GLU A 202 -16.96 -0.88 7.18
C GLU A 202 -15.79 -0.61 8.13
N GLU A 203 -14.80 -1.52 8.18
CA GLU A 203 -13.60 -1.36 9.00
C GLU A 203 -12.66 -0.26 8.47
N TYR A 204 -12.79 0.09 7.19
CA TYR A 204 -11.96 1.08 6.50
C TYR A 204 -12.70 2.39 6.27
N LEU A 205 -13.94 2.54 6.76
CA LEU A 205 -14.67 3.80 6.70
C LEU A 205 -14.21 4.72 7.83
N LYS A 206 -13.87 5.96 7.48
CA LYS A 206 -13.59 6.97 8.49
C LYS A 206 -14.87 7.33 9.24
N LYS A 207 -14.81 7.24 10.57
CA LYS A 207 -15.90 7.63 11.49
C LYS A 207 -15.91 9.12 11.77
#